data_AF-A0A6C9QFR8-F1
#
_entry.id   AF-A0A6C9QFR8-F1
#
_cell.length_a   1.000
_cell.length_b   1.000
_cell.length_c   1.000
_cell.angle_alpha   90.00
_cell.angle_beta   90.00
_cell.angle_gamma   90.00
#
_symmetry.space_group_name_H-M   'P 1'
#
loop_
_entity.id
_entity.type
_entity.pdbx_description
1 polymer ?
#
loop_
_entity_poly.entity_id
_entity_poly.type
_entity_poly.pdbx_seq_one_letter_code
_entity_poly.pdbx_strand_id
1 'polypeptide(L)' 'MNRRNFIKAASCGALLTGALPSVSHAAAENRPPIPGSLGMLYDSTLCVGCQACVTKCQDINFPERNPQGVQTWSN' A
#
# COMPACT_ATOMS: atom_id res chain seq x y z
N MET A 1 13.74 -32.72 38.72
CA MET A 1 12.62 -31.79 38.43
C MET A 1 11.36 -32.62 38.15
N ASN A 2 10.22 -32.39 38.81
CA ASN A 2 9.01 -33.21 38.65
C ASN A 2 7.95 -32.49 37.78
N ARG A 3 7.05 -33.21 37.09
CA ARG A 3 6.10 -32.65 36.10
C ARG A 3 5.29 -31.46 36.62
N ARG A 4 4.93 -31.48 37.90
CA ARG A 4 4.18 -30.42 38.58
C ARG A 4 5.00 -29.14 38.74
N ASN A 5 6.31 -29.25 38.94
CA ASN A 5 7.20 -28.10 39.10
C ASN A 5 7.50 -27.44 37.75
N PHE A 6 7.56 -28.23 36.68
CA PHE A 6 7.69 -27.73 35.31
C PHE A 6 6.47 -26.89 34.90
N ILE A 7 5.26 -27.40 35.14
CA ILE A 7 4.01 -26.68 34.80
C ILE A 7 3.92 -25.35 35.56
N LYS A 8 4.25 -25.35 36.87
CA LYS A 8 4.26 -24.12 37.68
C LYS A 8 5.24 -23.06 37.15
N ALA A 9 6.44 -23.47 36.75
CA ALA A 9 7.43 -22.56 36.19
C ALA A 9 6.99 -21.99 34.82
N ALA A 10 6.43 -22.85 33.95
CA ALA A 10 5.93 -22.44 32.64
C ALA A 10 4.73 -21.47 32.74
N SER A 11 3.81 -21.70 33.68
CA SER A 11 2.64 -20.83 33.89
C SER A 11 3.02 -19.45 34.43
N CYS A 12 4.05 -19.35 35.27
CA CYS A 12 4.53 -18.05 35.75
C CYS A 12 5.23 -17.23 34.65
N GLY A 13 5.89 -17.89 33.69
CA GLY A 13 6.54 -17.21 32.57
C GLY A 13 5.57 -16.54 31.59
N ALA A 14 4.40 -17.15 31.36
CA ALA A 14 3.40 -16.63 30.41
C ALA A 14 2.71 -15.34 30.88
N LEU A 15 2.59 -15.11 32.18
CA LEU A 15 1.98 -13.90 32.75
C LEU A 15 2.87 -12.66 32.59
N LEU A 16 4.20 -12.84 32.50
CA LEU A 16 5.14 -11.73 32.31
C LEU A 16 5.25 -11.28 30.85
N THR A 17 4.89 -12.12 29.89
CA THR A 17 4.95 -11.78 28.45
C THR A 17 3.65 -11.23 27.87
N GLY A 18 2.51 -11.44 28.55
CA GLY A 18 1.18 -11.00 28.07
C GLY A 18 0.75 -9.60 28.54
N ALA A 19 1.44 -9.01 29.52
CA ALA A 19 1.12 -7.69 30.08
C ALA A 19 1.91 -6.54 29.45
N LEU A 20 2.86 -6.83 28.55
CA LEU A 20 3.51 -5.80 27.77
C LEU A 20 2.54 -5.43 26.63
N PRO A 21 2.08 -4.16 26.54
CA PRO A 21 1.38 -3.74 25.35
C PRO A 21 2.27 -4.05 24.16
N SER A 22 1.76 -4.82 23.20
CA SER A 22 2.38 -4.94 21.89
C SER A 22 2.42 -3.53 21.29
N VAL A 23 3.51 -2.81 21.52
CA VAL A 23 3.83 -1.55 20.84
C VAL A 23 4.27 -1.88 19.42
N SER A 24 3.36 -2.50 18.66
CA SER A 24 3.36 -2.41 17.21
C SER A 24 2.41 -1.27 16.83
N HIS A 25 2.68 -0.07 17.35
CA HIS A 25 2.18 1.16 16.77
C HIS A 25 3.11 1.54 15.64
N ALA A 26 3.10 0.76 14.56
CA ALA A 26 3.45 1.30 13.26
C ALA A 26 2.28 2.20 12.85
N ALA A 27 2.16 3.36 13.50
CA ALA A 27 1.27 4.40 13.03
C ALA A 27 1.75 4.72 11.61
N ALA A 28 0.89 4.52 10.62
CA ALA A 28 1.17 4.97 9.28
C ALA A 28 1.29 6.50 9.34
N GLU A 29 2.52 7.00 9.35
CA GLU A 29 2.74 8.44 9.25
C GLU A 29 2.45 8.86 7.81
N ASN A 30 1.66 9.93 7.66
CA ASN A 30 1.49 10.55 6.36
C ASN A 30 2.85 11.05 5.89
N ARG A 31 3.28 10.62 4.71
CA ARG A 31 4.45 11.20 4.07
C ARG A 31 4.18 12.70 3.83
N PRO A 32 5.20 13.55 3.96
CA PRO A 32 5.04 14.95 3.62
C PRO A 32 4.58 15.05 2.15
N PRO A 33 3.67 16.00 1.83
CA PRO A 33 3.26 16.22 0.46
C PRO A 33 4.49 16.58 -0.39
N ILE A 34 4.56 16.03 -1.61
CA ILE A 34 5.65 16.35 -2.53
C ILE A 34 5.50 17.83 -2.93
N PRO A 35 6.52 18.68 -2.74
CA PRO A 35 6.42 20.09 -3.06
C PRO A 35 5.99 20.32 -4.51
N GLY A 36 4.91 21.09 -4.71
CA GLY A 36 4.37 21.38 -6.03
C GLY A 36 3.57 20.25 -6.69
N SER A 37 3.30 19.13 -6.00
CA SER A 37 2.47 18.06 -6.57
C SER A 37 1.03 18.52 -6.80
N LEU A 38 0.44 18.07 -7.90
CA LEU A 38 -0.97 18.26 -8.22
C LEU A 38 -1.72 16.93 -8.04
N GLY A 39 -2.97 17.01 -7.61
CA GLY A 39 -3.91 15.89 -7.61
C GLY A 39 -4.89 16.01 -8.77
N MET A 40 -5.26 14.88 -9.37
CA MET A 40 -6.35 14.80 -10.36
C MET A 40 -7.44 13.88 -9.83
N LEU A 41 -8.67 14.38 -9.77
CA LEU A 41 -9.83 13.55 -9.43
C LEU A 41 -10.31 12.81 -10.69
N TYR A 42 -10.36 11.48 -10.64
CA TYR A 42 -10.93 10.63 -11.67
C TYR A 42 -12.12 9.87 -11.09
N ASP A 43 -13.33 10.21 -11.53
CA ASP A 43 -14.55 9.51 -11.15
C ASP A 43 -14.84 8.38 -12.14
N SER A 44 -14.57 7.15 -11.73
CA SER A 44 -14.79 5.96 -12.55
C SER A 44 -16.28 5.62 -12.73
N THR A 45 -17.17 6.16 -11.91
CA THR A 45 -18.62 5.91 -12.03
C THR A 45 -19.24 6.64 -13.22
N LEU A 46 -18.61 7.72 -13.68
CA LEU A 46 -19.00 8.50 -14.87
C LEU A 46 -18.19 8.13 -16.12
N CYS A 47 -17.13 7.34 -15.98
CA CYS A 47 -16.28 6.96 -17.10
C CYS A 47 -16.97 5.90 -17.98
N VAL A 48 -17.27 6.26 -19.23
CA VAL A 48 -17.90 5.36 -20.21
C VAL A 48 -16.88 4.63 -21.11
N GLY A 49 -15.58 4.74 -20.83
CA GLY A 49 -14.54 4.06 -21.60
C GLY A 49 -14.30 4.61 -23.02
N CYS A 50 -14.69 5.87 -23.30
CA CYS A 50 -14.63 6.45 -24.65
C CYS A 50 -13.22 6.69 -25.22
N GLN A 51 -12.15 6.49 -24.44
CA GLN A 51 -10.75 6.73 -24.83
C GLN A 51 -10.39 8.17 -25.25
N ALA A 52 -11.29 9.14 -25.08
CA ALA A 52 -11.01 10.54 -25.40
C ALA A 52 -9.83 11.11 -24.59
N CYS A 53 -9.70 10.69 -23.31
CA CYS A 53 -8.57 11.04 -22.47
C CYS A 53 -7.23 10.54 -23.03
N VAL A 54 -7.20 9.33 -23.59
CA VAL A 54 -6.00 8.76 -24.23
C VAL A 54 -5.63 9.53 -25.48
N THR A 55 -6.59 9.78 -26.38
CA THR A 55 -6.37 10.57 -27.60
C THR A 55 -5.83 11.95 -27.27
N LYS A 56 -6.46 12.67 -26.33
CA LYS A 56 -6.03 14.01 -25.97
C LYS A 56 -4.63 14.02 -25.36
N CYS A 57 -4.31 13.03 -24.51
CA CYS A 57 -2.96 12.87 -23.97
C CYS A 57 -1.92 12.71 -25.09
N GLN A 58 -2.22 11.90 -26.10
CA GLN A 58 -1.33 11.70 -27.24
C GLN A 58 -1.16 12.99 -28.05
N ASP A 59 -2.23 13.75 -28.27
CA ASP A 59 -2.17 14.98 -29.07
C ASP A 59 -1.35 16.09 -28.41
N ILE A 60 -1.32 16.16 -27.08
CA ILE A 60 -0.56 17.20 -26.36
C ILE A 60 0.86 16.78 -26.00
N ASN A 61 1.13 15.47 -25.86
CA ASN A 61 2.43 14.96 -25.43
C ASN A 61 3.21 14.22 -26.52
N PHE A 62 2.60 13.98 -27.69
CA PHE A 62 3.22 13.35 -28.86
C PHE A 62 3.98 12.03 -28.59
N PRO A 63 3.47 11.11 -27.76
CA PRO A 63 4.07 9.79 -27.64
C PRO A 63 3.93 9.03 -28.97
N GLU A 64 4.80 8.05 -29.20
CA GLU A 64 4.64 7.14 -30.33
C GLU A 64 3.28 6.44 -30.27
N ARG A 65 2.51 6.53 -31.34
CA ARG A 65 1.21 5.83 -31.45
C ARG A 65 1.46 4.39 -31.82
N ASN A 66 0.93 3.47 -31.00
CA ASN A 66 1.06 2.03 -31.19
C ASN A 66 2.53 1.58 -31.37
N PRO A 67 3.39 1.80 -30.35
CA PRO A 67 4.78 1.40 -30.43
C PRO A 67 4.88 -0.12 -30.61
N GLN A 68 5.70 -0.52 -31.58
CA GLN A 68 5.96 -1.93 -31.86
C GLN A 68 6.96 -2.45 -30.82
N GLY A 69 6.57 -3.45 -30.03
CA GLY A 69 7.43 -4.01 -28.99
C GLY A 69 6.67 -4.67 -27.86
N VAL A 70 7.42 -5.17 -26.87
CA VAL A 70 6.84 -5.73 -25.64
C VAL A 70 6.04 -4.63 -24.95
N GLN A 71 4.75 -4.87 -24.74
CA GLN A 71 3.89 -3.97 -23.98
C GLN A 71 4.35 -3.97 -22.52
N THR A 72 5.15 -2.98 -22.13
CA THR A 72 5.49 -2.75 -20.73
C THR A 72 4.37 -1.93 -20.11
N TRP A 73 3.31 -2.60 -19.66
CA TRP A 73 2.34 -1.97 -18.78
C TRP A 73 3.00 -1.73 -17.44
N SER A 74 3.64 -0.58 -17.28
CA SER A 74 4.14 -0.11 -16.00
C SER A 74 2.93 0.14 -15.10
N ASN A 75 2.67 -0.78 -14.16
CA ASN A 75 2.17 -0.40 -12.84
C ASN A 75 3.36 -0.35 -11.90
#